data_AF-A0AB34ZE95-F1
#
_entry.id   AF-A0AB34ZE95-F1
#
_cell.length_a   1.000
_cell.length_b   1.000
_cell.length_c   1.000
_cell.angle_alpha   90.00
_cell.angle_beta   90.00
_cell.angle_gamma   90.00
#
_symmetry.space_group_name_H-M   'P 1'
#
loop_
_entity.id
_entity.type
_entity.pdbx_description
1 polymer ?
#
loop_
_entity_poly.entity_id
_entity_poly.type
_entity_poly.pdbx_seq_one_letter_code
_entity_poly.pdbx_strand_id
1 'polypeptide(L)'
;MKDKRLSERLIYLDSEFVSRLYESEFDYSPKTQITRTEGIQASASIAFLSGGGNSSESRSYSISSLEMLDKLHNRLIKYPDFATLDYKMDSPSTYCWIEGALGISKIKVTRTKQTITLIGKSNPNKSEKSEELVGEEAFFSFKSGDAKFALSPTDQYFMSGIAAFKGLTHLLVDRLSLPSRALVRVFSANTSFGEWIATPLVIYDTE
;
A
#
# COMPACT_ATOMS: atom_id res chain seq x y z
N MET A 1 2.81 -28.14 -4.76
CA MET A 1 4.13 -27.58 -4.43
C MET A 1 5.18 -28.05 -5.43
N LYS A 2 5.39 -27.32 -6.53
CA LYS A 2 6.61 -27.52 -7.35
C LYS A 2 7.77 -26.61 -6.92
N ASP A 3 7.51 -25.59 -6.12
CA ASP A 3 8.57 -24.83 -5.45
C ASP A 3 8.18 -24.55 -3.99
N LYS A 4 8.85 -25.21 -3.04
CA LYS A 4 8.58 -25.06 -1.60
C LYS A 4 9.04 -23.70 -1.05
N ARG A 5 9.80 -22.93 -1.83
CA ARG A 5 10.40 -21.66 -1.40
C ARG A 5 9.48 -20.46 -1.56
N LEU A 6 8.34 -20.62 -2.26
CA LEU A 6 7.47 -19.50 -2.59
C LEU A 6 6.82 -18.88 -1.34
N SER A 7 6.52 -19.68 -0.31
CA SER A 7 6.06 -19.19 0.99
C SER A 7 7.17 -18.54 1.82
N GLU A 8 8.41 -18.98 1.68
CA GLU A 8 9.57 -18.43 2.41
C GLU A 8 9.98 -17.06 1.86
N ARG A 9 9.77 -16.86 0.56
CA ARG A 9 10.09 -15.61 -0.16
C ARG A 9 8.95 -14.60 -0.16
N LEU A 10 7.78 -14.96 0.34
CA LEU A 10 6.61 -14.08 0.32
C LEU A 10 6.77 -12.95 1.34
N ILE A 11 6.78 -11.71 0.85
CA ILE A 11 6.89 -10.48 1.66
C ILE A 11 5.50 -9.89 1.92
N TYR A 12 4.62 -9.94 0.92
CA TYR A 12 3.30 -9.32 0.98
C TYR A 12 2.29 -10.12 0.17
N LEU A 13 1.09 -10.30 0.71
CA LEU A 13 -0.01 -10.98 0.03
C LEU A 13 -1.34 -10.30 0.34
N ASP A 14 -1.89 -9.62 -0.65
CA ASP A 14 -3.28 -9.18 -0.62
C ASP A 14 -4.20 -10.40 -0.79
N SER A 15 -4.68 -10.90 0.34
CA SER A 15 -5.57 -12.07 0.37
C SER A 15 -6.90 -11.83 -0.34
N GLU A 16 -7.40 -10.60 -0.36
CA GLU A 16 -8.67 -10.28 -1.01
C GLU A 16 -8.51 -10.25 -2.53
N PHE A 17 -7.43 -9.65 -3.02
CA PHE A 17 -7.08 -9.71 -4.44
C PHE A 17 -6.93 -11.15 -4.92
N VAL A 18 -6.13 -11.94 -4.20
CA VAL A 18 -5.84 -13.33 -4.58
C VAL A 18 -7.09 -14.20 -4.52
N SER A 19 -7.94 -14.04 -3.49
CA SER A 19 -9.16 -14.84 -3.39
C SER A 19 -10.15 -14.50 -4.51
N ARG A 20 -10.37 -13.21 -4.82
CA ARG A 20 -11.24 -12.79 -5.93
C ARG A 20 -10.72 -13.24 -7.28
N LEU A 21 -9.40 -13.14 -7.50
CA LEU A 21 -8.80 -13.63 -8.74
C LEU A 21 -8.93 -15.16 -8.87
N TYR A 22 -8.80 -15.89 -7.76
CA TYR A 22 -9.00 -17.33 -7.72
C TYR A 22 -10.44 -17.73 -8.07
N GLU A 23 -11.43 -17.05 -7.49
CA GLU A 23 -12.84 -17.23 -7.83
C GLU A 23 -13.08 -17.04 -9.33
N SER A 24 -12.55 -15.95 -9.90
CA SER A 24 -12.74 -15.64 -11.30
C SER A 24 -12.02 -16.58 -12.26
N GLU A 25 -10.80 -17.04 -11.93
CA GLU A 25 -10.01 -17.90 -12.82
C GLU A 25 -10.52 -19.35 -12.82
N PHE A 26 -11.03 -19.83 -11.68
CA PHE A 26 -11.46 -21.22 -11.50
C PHE A 26 -12.98 -21.39 -11.39
N ASP A 27 -13.76 -20.33 -11.63
CA ASP A 27 -15.22 -20.27 -11.46
C ASP A 27 -15.67 -20.83 -10.09
N TYR A 28 -14.93 -20.45 -9.05
CA TYR A 28 -15.16 -20.93 -7.69
C TYR A 28 -16.08 -19.97 -6.95
N SER A 29 -17.18 -20.48 -6.40
CA SER A 29 -18.09 -19.71 -5.54
C SER A 29 -17.82 -20.02 -4.06
N PRO A 30 -17.31 -19.08 -3.25
CA PRO A 30 -17.05 -19.33 -1.84
C PRO A 30 -18.34 -19.44 -1.04
N LYS A 31 -18.25 -20.06 0.13
CA LYS A 31 -19.35 -19.99 1.10
C LYS A 31 -19.35 -18.59 1.72
N THR A 32 -20.43 -17.84 1.50
CA THR A 32 -20.59 -16.49 2.04
C THR A 32 -21.49 -16.50 3.27
N GLN A 33 -21.15 -15.67 4.26
CA GLN A 33 -22.00 -15.39 5.41
C GLN A 33 -22.08 -13.88 5.57
N ILE A 34 -23.30 -13.34 5.47
CA ILE A 34 -23.54 -11.92 5.67
C ILE A 34 -23.93 -11.70 7.12
N THR A 35 -23.09 -11.00 7.87
CA THR A 35 -23.39 -10.59 9.24
C THR A 35 -23.83 -9.13 9.23
N ARG A 36 -25.09 -8.89 9.58
CA ARG A 36 -25.64 -7.55 9.78
C ARG A 36 -25.50 -7.20 11.25
N THR A 37 -24.70 -6.18 11.56
CA THR A 37 -24.60 -5.67 12.93
C THR A 37 -25.62 -4.55 13.12
N GLU A 38 -26.72 -4.82 13.82
CA GLU A 38 -27.65 -3.78 14.26
C GLU A 38 -27.12 -3.20 15.57
N GLY A 39 -26.62 -1.96 15.53
CA GLY A 39 -26.18 -1.25 16.74
C GLY A 39 -27.38 -0.91 17.61
N ILE A 40 -27.54 -1.59 18.75
CA ILE A 40 -28.48 -1.19 19.80
C ILE A 40 -27.89 0.02 20.51
N GLN A 41 -28.24 1.22 20.05
CA GLN A 41 -28.19 2.42 20.89
C GLN A 41 -29.58 2.64 21.46
N ALA A 42 -29.74 2.32 22.75
CA ALA A 42 -30.97 2.54 23.48
C ALA A 42 -31.24 4.04 23.63
N SER A 43 -32.19 4.57 22.88
CA SER A 43 -33.27 5.42 23.39
C SER A 43 -34.22 5.77 22.24
N ALA A 44 -35.51 5.74 22.55
CA ALA A 44 -36.59 5.92 21.60
C ALA A 44 -36.48 7.22 20.82
N SER A 45 -36.26 7.14 19.51
CA SER A 45 -37.05 7.81 18.47
C SER A 45 -36.34 7.69 17.11
N ILE A 46 -37.13 7.51 16.04
CA ILE A 46 -36.76 7.47 14.61
C ILE A 46 -36.33 6.09 14.08
N ALA A 47 -37.32 5.19 13.98
CA ALA A 47 -37.17 3.87 13.34
C ALA A 47 -37.40 3.86 11.81
N PHE A 48 -37.22 4.98 11.10
CA PHE A 48 -37.51 5.04 9.65
C PHE A 48 -36.43 5.71 8.78
N LEU A 49 -35.29 6.14 9.33
CA LEU A 49 -34.19 6.75 8.57
C LEU A 49 -32.82 6.37 9.16
N SER A 50 -32.41 5.12 9.01
CA SER A 50 -31.00 4.75 9.20
C SER A 50 -30.63 3.56 8.31
N GLY A 51 -30.41 3.85 7.02
CA GLY A 51 -29.66 2.97 6.11
C GLY A 51 -28.17 2.90 6.48
N GLY A 52 -27.86 2.64 7.76
CA GLY A 52 -26.52 2.66 8.34
C GLY A 52 -26.23 1.39 9.15
N GLY A 53 -26.76 0.25 8.72
CA GLY A 53 -26.27 -1.04 9.21
C GLY A 53 -24.98 -1.38 8.48
N ASN A 54 -23.84 -1.38 9.17
CA ASN A 54 -22.61 -1.93 8.63
C ASN A 54 -22.81 -3.44 8.45
N SER A 55 -23.07 -3.86 7.22
CA SER A 55 -23.12 -5.26 6.84
C SER A 55 -21.70 -5.72 6.51
N SER A 56 -21.19 -6.69 7.25
CA SER A 56 -19.91 -7.33 6.96
C SER A 56 -20.19 -8.66 6.26
N GLU A 57 -19.67 -8.81 5.04
CA GLU A 57 -19.71 -10.10 4.32
C GLU A 57 -18.42 -10.86 4.63
N SER A 58 -18.56 -12.06 5.20
CA SER A 58 -17.47 -13.00 5.40
C SER A 58 -17.48 -14.06 4.29
N ARG A 59 -16.32 -14.34 3.70
CA ARG A 59 -16.12 -15.39 2.68
C ARG A 59 -15.25 -16.50 3.25
N SER A 60 -15.68 -17.74 3.09
CA SER A 60 -14.95 -18.93 3.54
C SER A 60 -14.58 -19.80 2.35
N TYR A 61 -13.33 -20.26 2.34
CA TYR A 61 -12.74 -21.07 1.28
C TYR A 61 -12.21 -22.38 1.86
N SER A 62 -12.17 -23.42 1.03
CA SER A 62 -11.64 -24.73 1.42
C SER A 62 -10.11 -24.83 1.40
N ILE A 63 -9.43 -23.82 0.84
CA ILE A 63 -7.98 -23.74 0.72
C ILE A 63 -7.47 -22.39 1.24
N SER A 64 -6.20 -22.34 1.62
CA SER A 64 -5.56 -21.11 2.10
C SER A 64 -5.25 -20.12 0.97
N SER A 65 -5.08 -18.84 1.28
CA SER A 65 -4.67 -17.82 0.30
C SER A 65 -3.30 -18.12 -0.33
N LEU A 66 -2.40 -18.79 0.40
CA LEU A 66 -1.12 -19.27 -0.14
C LEU A 66 -1.32 -20.38 -1.19
N GLU A 67 -2.25 -21.29 -0.94
CA GLU A 67 -2.58 -22.33 -1.91
C GLU A 67 -3.29 -21.75 -3.15
N MET A 68 -4.16 -20.75 -2.95
CA MET A 68 -4.75 -20.00 -4.08
C MET A 68 -3.68 -19.31 -4.92
N LEU A 69 -2.69 -18.69 -4.27
CA LEU A 69 -1.55 -18.05 -4.93
C LEU A 69 -0.73 -19.05 -5.76
N ASP A 70 -0.43 -20.24 -5.21
CA ASP A 70 0.26 -21.34 -5.93
C ASP A 70 -0.53 -21.76 -7.18
N LYS A 71 -1.85 -21.94 -7.05
CA LYS A 71 -2.73 -22.30 -8.17
C LYS A 71 -2.82 -21.19 -9.23
N LEU A 72 -2.77 -19.92 -8.82
CA LEU A 72 -2.81 -18.75 -9.70
C LEU A 72 -1.47 -18.43 -10.36
N HIS A 73 -0.37 -19.13 -10.05
CA HIS A 73 0.97 -18.82 -10.58
C HIS A 73 0.98 -18.54 -12.08
N ASN A 74 0.44 -19.45 -12.89
CA ASN A 74 0.38 -19.31 -14.36
C ASN A 74 -0.48 -18.12 -14.83
N ARG A 75 -1.47 -17.70 -14.03
CA ARG A 75 -2.30 -16.54 -14.32
C ARG A 75 -1.57 -15.24 -13.96
N LEU A 76 -0.81 -15.22 -12.87
CA LEU A 76 -0.07 -14.05 -12.41
C LEU A 76 1.11 -13.71 -13.33
N ILE A 77 1.82 -14.71 -13.88
CA ILE A 77 2.92 -14.47 -14.83
C ILE A 77 2.47 -13.82 -16.15
N LYS A 78 1.17 -13.82 -16.46
CA LYS A 78 0.61 -13.18 -17.67
C LYS A 78 0.49 -11.66 -17.52
N TYR A 79 0.56 -11.12 -16.30
CA TYR A 79 0.61 -9.66 -16.14
C TYR A 79 1.91 -9.12 -16.75
N PRO A 80 1.86 -7.98 -17.46
CA PRO A 80 3.04 -7.41 -18.09
C PRO A 80 4.00 -6.83 -17.03
N ASP A 81 5.28 -6.70 -17.38
CA ASP A 81 6.21 -5.90 -16.59
C ASP A 81 5.99 -4.40 -16.89
N PHE A 82 6.01 -3.54 -15.88
CA PHE A 82 5.77 -2.10 -16.03
C PHE A 82 6.70 -1.44 -17.05
N ALA A 83 7.96 -1.88 -17.11
CA ALA A 83 8.95 -1.36 -18.05
C ALA A 83 8.57 -1.58 -19.54
N THR A 84 7.65 -2.50 -19.81
CA THR A 84 7.13 -2.78 -21.17
C THR A 84 5.89 -1.96 -21.53
N LEU A 85 5.33 -1.23 -20.56
CA LEU A 85 4.11 -0.45 -20.73
C LEU A 85 4.44 0.99 -21.11
N ASP A 86 3.70 1.55 -22.06
CA ASP A 86 3.63 3.00 -22.29
C ASP A 86 2.65 3.65 -21.30
N TYR A 87 2.95 3.53 -20.00
CA TYR A 87 2.10 4.06 -18.93
C TYR A 87 2.35 5.54 -18.71
N LYS A 88 1.29 6.34 -18.78
CA LYS A 88 1.35 7.80 -18.63
C LYS A 88 0.22 8.33 -17.77
N MET A 89 0.35 9.59 -17.37
CA MET A 89 -0.76 10.31 -16.74
C MET A 89 -2.02 10.26 -17.63
N ASP A 90 -3.15 10.24 -16.95
CA ASP A 90 -4.51 10.02 -17.45
C ASP A 90 -4.80 8.61 -18.02
N SER A 91 -3.86 7.66 -17.89
CA SER A 91 -4.13 6.26 -18.23
C SER A 91 -5.03 5.59 -17.18
N PRO A 92 -5.88 4.62 -17.56
CA PRO A 92 -6.55 3.78 -16.58
C PRO A 92 -5.56 3.11 -15.64
N SER A 93 -5.96 2.80 -14.39
CA SER A 93 -5.10 2.00 -13.50
C SER A 93 -4.78 0.65 -14.15
N THR A 94 -3.56 0.15 -13.99
CA THR A 94 -3.13 -1.11 -14.62
C THR A 94 -2.48 -2.06 -13.61
N TYR A 95 -2.56 -3.35 -13.89
CA TYR A 95 -1.90 -4.41 -13.12
C TYR A 95 -0.61 -4.81 -13.82
N CYS A 96 0.51 -4.77 -13.14
CA CYS A 96 1.80 -5.10 -13.72
C CYS A 96 2.83 -5.54 -12.67
N TRP A 97 3.85 -6.25 -13.16
CA TRP A 97 5.03 -6.60 -12.38
C TRP A 97 6.03 -5.45 -12.38
N ILE A 98 6.63 -5.19 -11.23
CA ILE A 98 7.81 -4.34 -11.06
C ILE A 98 8.90 -5.17 -10.39
N GLU A 99 10.14 -5.01 -10.86
CA GLU A 99 11.32 -5.70 -10.32
C GLU A 99 12.34 -4.66 -9.88
N GLY A 100 12.91 -4.84 -8.68
CA GLY A 100 13.83 -3.88 -8.12
C GLY A 100 13.92 -4.02 -6.61
N ALA A 101 13.80 -2.90 -5.88
CA ALA A 101 13.97 -2.91 -4.43
C ALA A 101 12.78 -2.30 -3.69
N LEU A 102 12.23 -3.04 -2.74
CA LEU A 102 11.31 -2.55 -1.72
C LEU A 102 12.09 -1.83 -0.63
N GLY A 103 11.64 -0.64 -0.25
CA GLY A 103 12.22 0.15 0.82
C GLY A 103 11.19 1.00 1.56
N ILE A 104 11.69 1.91 2.38
CA ILE A 104 10.90 2.92 3.06
C ILE A 104 11.45 4.28 2.66
N SER A 105 10.59 5.12 2.09
CA SER A 105 10.88 6.51 1.79
C SER A 105 10.28 7.41 2.87
N LYS A 106 10.82 8.62 2.96
CA LYS A 106 10.36 9.63 3.90
C LYS A 106 10.28 10.98 3.23
N ILE A 107 9.18 11.67 3.50
CA ILE A 107 8.98 13.05 3.13
C ILE A 107 8.98 13.89 4.41
N LYS A 108 9.77 14.97 4.40
CA LYS A 108 9.70 16.04 5.41
C LYS A 108 9.17 17.30 4.73
N VAL A 109 8.07 17.83 5.25
CA VAL A 109 7.54 19.12 4.81
C VAL A 109 7.94 20.16 5.85
N THR A 110 8.71 21.16 5.42
CA THR A 110 9.08 22.31 6.25
C THR A 110 8.42 23.57 5.70
N ARG A 111 8.00 24.46 6.60
CA ARG A 111 7.48 25.78 6.27
C ARG A 111 8.49 26.80 6.75
N THR A 112 9.02 27.59 5.82
CA THR A 112 9.86 28.74 6.15
C THR A 112 8.97 29.93 6.48
N LYS A 113 9.04 30.43 7.70
CA LYS A 113 8.44 31.72 8.08
C LYS A 113 9.51 32.81 7.95
N GLN A 114 9.21 33.82 7.13
CA GLN A 114 10.00 35.04 7.06
C GLN A 114 9.27 36.14 7.83
N THR A 115 9.93 36.71 8.83
CA THR A 115 9.38 37.87 9.55
C THR A 115 9.99 39.13 8.98
N ILE A 116 9.16 39.96 8.34
CA ILE A 116 9.59 41.27 7.81
C ILE A 116 9.06 42.35 8.74
N THR A 117 9.95 43.08 9.39
CA THR A 117 9.58 44.24 10.23
C THR A 117 9.36 45.46 9.33
N LEU A 118 8.10 45.88 9.16
CA LEU A 118 7.75 47.01 8.30
C LEU A 118 8.00 48.38 8.96
N ILE A 119 7.91 48.48 10.30
CA ILE A 119 8.14 49.70 11.07
C ILE A 119 8.76 49.32 12.43
N GLY A 120 9.88 49.96 12.79
CA GLY A 120 10.63 49.72 14.03
C GLY A 120 11.97 49.01 13.83
N LYS A 121 12.81 48.95 14.87
CA LYS A 121 14.12 48.25 14.81
C LYS A 121 13.91 46.74 14.86
N SER A 122 14.49 46.02 13.88
CA SER A 122 14.54 44.55 13.88
C SER A 122 15.22 44.06 15.17
N ASN A 123 14.69 42.98 15.76
CA ASN A 123 15.20 42.41 16.99
C ASN A 123 16.39 41.48 16.67
N PRO A 124 17.64 41.83 17.01
CA PRO A 124 18.84 41.11 16.56
C PRO A 124 18.94 39.66 17.08
N ASN A 125 18.13 39.29 18.08
CA ASN A 125 18.10 37.94 18.65
C ASN A 125 17.05 37.01 18.02
N LYS A 126 16.26 37.47 17.03
CA LYS A 126 15.27 36.63 16.36
C LYS A 126 15.71 36.41 14.91
N SER A 127 16.03 35.17 14.57
CA SER A 127 16.31 34.78 13.18
C SER A 127 15.16 35.21 12.28
N GLU A 128 15.46 36.00 11.24
CA GLU A 128 14.47 36.48 10.25
C GLU A 128 13.85 35.32 9.46
N LYS A 129 14.52 34.16 9.43
CA LYS A 129 14.05 32.90 8.86
C LYS A 129 13.98 31.83 9.95
N SER A 130 12.78 31.34 10.23
CA SER A 130 12.62 30.11 11.00
C SER A 130 12.06 29.00 10.10
N GLU A 131 12.67 27.82 10.16
CA GLU A 131 12.13 26.61 9.55
C GLU A 131 11.29 25.87 10.60
N GLU A 132 10.02 25.68 10.30
CA GLU A 132 9.09 24.92 11.11
C GLU A 132 8.75 23.61 10.41
N LEU A 133 8.93 22.47 11.07
CA LEU A 133 8.50 21.18 10.53
C LEU A 133 6.97 21.12 10.56
N VAL A 134 6.36 21.04 9.38
CA VAL A 134 4.89 20.98 9.21
C VAL A 134 4.40 19.55 9.34
N GLY A 135 5.18 18.60 8.83
CA GLY A 135 4.79 17.21 8.81
C GLY A 135 5.93 16.33 8.34
N GLU A 136 5.87 15.08 8.77
CA GLU A 136 6.81 14.05 8.40
C GLU A 136 6.01 12.77 8.18
N GLU A 137 6.22 12.13 7.04
CA GLU A 137 5.54 10.89 6.71
C GLU A 137 6.52 9.89 6.09
N ALA A 138 6.55 8.70 6.67
CA ALA A 138 7.24 7.55 6.12
C ALA A 138 6.23 6.67 5.38
N PHE A 139 6.64 6.11 4.24
CA PHE A 139 5.82 5.22 3.43
C PHE A 139 6.69 4.17 2.76
N PHE A 140 6.10 3.02 2.44
CA PHE A 140 6.80 2.01 1.67
C PHE A 140 7.01 2.51 0.24
N SER A 141 8.22 2.34 -0.27
CA SER A 141 8.57 2.73 -1.62
C SER A 141 9.13 1.54 -2.39
N PHE A 142 8.96 1.57 -3.71
CA PHE A 142 9.55 0.60 -4.60
C PHE A 142 10.34 1.32 -5.68
N LYS A 143 11.60 0.94 -5.88
CA LYS A 143 12.43 1.47 -6.96
C LYS A 143 12.63 0.37 -8.02
N SER A 144 12.25 0.66 -9.26
CA SER A 144 12.42 -0.22 -10.42
C SER A 144 13.08 0.56 -11.54
N GLY A 145 14.38 0.30 -11.80
CA GLY A 145 15.19 1.15 -12.68
C GLY A 145 15.16 2.62 -12.25
N ASP A 146 14.72 3.49 -13.17
CA ASP A 146 14.55 4.93 -12.93
C ASP A 146 13.16 5.28 -12.37
N ALA A 147 12.20 4.35 -12.43
CA ALA A 147 10.87 4.55 -11.90
C ALA A 147 10.85 4.35 -10.37
N LYS A 148 10.06 5.19 -9.70
CA LYS A 148 9.81 5.10 -8.27
C LYS A 148 8.32 5.04 -8.01
N PHE A 149 7.95 4.22 -7.04
CA PHE A 149 6.56 3.99 -6.66
C PHE A 149 6.41 4.26 -5.16
N ALA A 150 5.43 5.09 -4.81
CA ALA A 150 4.91 5.18 -3.46
C ALA A 150 3.84 4.11 -3.29
N LEU A 151 4.09 3.15 -2.40
CA LEU A 151 3.19 2.04 -2.15
C LEU A 151 2.14 2.43 -1.10
N SER A 152 0.90 2.03 -1.35
CA SER A 152 -0.20 2.10 -0.38
C SER A 152 -0.63 0.69 0.04
N PRO A 153 0.16 0.00 0.88
CA PRO A 153 -0.19 -1.32 1.39
C PRO A 153 -1.20 -1.26 2.54
N THR A 154 -1.97 -2.33 2.70
CA THR A 154 -2.58 -2.70 3.99
C THR A 154 -1.53 -3.40 4.86
N ASP A 155 -1.20 -2.82 6.01
CA ASP A 155 -0.10 -3.31 6.88
C ASP A 155 -0.28 -4.78 7.31
N GLN A 156 -1.52 -5.23 7.51
CA GLN A 156 -1.84 -6.61 7.92
C GLN A 156 -1.47 -7.67 6.88
N TYR A 157 -1.22 -7.26 5.63
CA TYR A 157 -0.89 -8.17 4.53
C TYR A 157 0.61 -8.40 4.36
N PHE A 158 1.45 -7.69 5.13
CA PHE A 158 2.87 -8.00 5.21
C PHE A 158 3.11 -9.27 6.02
N MET A 159 4.00 -10.12 5.50
CA MET A 159 4.51 -11.29 6.20
C MET A 159 5.69 -10.91 7.10
N SER A 160 5.99 -11.77 8.07
CA SER A 160 7.23 -11.72 8.86
C SER A 160 7.52 -10.38 9.57
N GLY A 161 6.48 -9.60 9.89
CA GLY A 161 6.62 -8.35 10.63
C GLY A 161 7.19 -7.16 9.84
N ILE A 162 7.33 -7.26 8.51
CA ILE A 162 7.93 -6.21 7.67
C ILE A 162 7.21 -4.86 7.81
N ALA A 163 5.89 -4.87 8.04
CA ALA A 163 5.12 -3.65 8.32
C ALA A 163 5.70 -2.81 9.47
N ALA A 164 6.27 -3.45 10.50
CA ALA A 164 6.82 -2.78 11.67
C ALA A 164 8.03 -1.89 11.31
N PHE A 165 8.75 -2.18 10.23
CA PHE A 165 9.90 -1.38 9.82
C PHE A 165 9.53 0.07 9.54
N LYS A 166 8.30 0.34 9.06
CA LYS A 166 7.80 1.71 8.84
C LYS A 166 7.86 2.57 10.12
N GLY A 167 7.58 1.98 11.28
CA GLY A 167 7.62 2.65 12.59
C GLY A 167 9.01 2.67 13.24
N LEU A 168 9.94 1.82 12.79
CA LEU A 168 11.32 1.75 13.30
C LEU A 168 12.28 2.68 12.55
N THR A 169 11.88 3.14 11.36
CA THR A 169 12.53 4.24 10.66
C THR A 169 12.66 5.44 11.59
N HIS A 170 13.87 6.02 11.69
CA HIS A 170 14.32 7.13 12.57
C HIS A 170 15.04 6.75 13.86
N LEU A 171 14.77 5.58 14.44
CA LEU A 171 15.41 5.20 15.70
C LEU A 171 16.41 4.06 15.53
N LEU A 172 16.09 3.08 14.68
CA LEU A 172 16.84 1.82 14.62
C LEU A 172 17.18 1.39 13.19
N VAL A 173 16.32 1.68 12.22
CA VAL A 173 16.54 1.29 10.83
C VAL A 173 16.88 2.53 10.00
N ASP A 174 18.13 2.62 9.57
CA ASP A 174 18.63 3.72 8.72
C ASP A 174 18.27 3.51 7.23
N ARG A 175 18.27 2.24 6.77
CA ARG A 175 17.93 1.88 5.40
C ARG A 175 17.27 0.50 5.32
N LEU A 176 16.11 0.43 4.67
CA LEU A 176 15.49 -0.81 4.21
C LEU A 176 15.61 -0.86 2.68
N SER A 177 16.17 -1.94 2.15
CA SER A 177 16.31 -2.17 0.71
C SER A 177 16.32 -3.66 0.47
N LEU A 178 15.14 -4.23 0.20
CA LEU A 178 14.95 -5.64 -0.07
C LEU A 178 14.83 -5.85 -1.59
N PRO A 179 15.76 -6.58 -2.23
CA PRO A 179 15.57 -7.03 -3.61
C PRO A 179 14.26 -7.79 -3.71
N SER A 180 13.38 -7.38 -4.61
CA SER A 180 12.03 -7.91 -4.66
C SER A 180 11.42 -7.80 -6.04
N ARG A 181 10.40 -8.63 -6.27
CA ARG A 181 9.51 -8.53 -7.42
C ARG A 181 8.08 -8.40 -6.92
N ALA A 182 7.39 -7.37 -7.36
CA ALA A 182 6.06 -7.02 -6.87
C ALA A 182 5.04 -6.98 -8.01
N LEU A 183 3.91 -7.65 -7.83
CA LEU A 183 2.72 -7.42 -8.63
C LEU A 183 1.95 -6.30 -7.97
N VAL A 184 1.71 -5.24 -8.73
CA VAL A 184 1.08 -4.03 -8.23
C VAL A 184 -0.07 -3.61 -9.13
N ARG A 185 -1.00 -2.84 -8.57
CA ARG A 185 -1.90 -1.98 -9.36
C ARG A 185 -1.34 -0.56 -9.34
N VAL A 186 -0.88 -0.08 -10.48
CA VAL A 186 -0.41 1.30 -10.65
C VAL A 186 -1.59 2.19 -11.00
N PHE A 187 -1.64 3.37 -10.40
CA PHE A 187 -2.62 4.40 -10.68
C PHE A 187 -1.98 5.55 -11.45
N SER A 188 -2.78 6.22 -12.27
CA SER A 188 -2.38 7.46 -12.93
C SER A 188 -2.44 8.61 -11.93
N ALA A 189 -1.58 8.54 -10.93
CA ALA A 189 -1.40 9.54 -9.90
C ALA A 189 0.04 9.50 -9.43
N ASN A 190 0.58 10.66 -9.08
CA ASN A 190 1.92 10.79 -8.54
C ASN A 190 1.88 11.47 -7.18
N THR A 191 2.86 11.15 -6.35
CA THR A 191 3.19 11.99 -5.20
C THR A 191 3.65 13.36 -5.68
N SER A 192 3.61 14.37 -4.80
CA SER A 192 4.18 15.69 -5.07
C SER A 192 5.69 15.68 -5.38
N PHE A 193 6.33 14.52 -5.22
CA PHE A 193 7.77 14.28 -5.44
C PHE A 193 8.03 13.43 -6.69
N GLY A 194 7.00 13.15 -7.50
CA GLY A 194 7.13 12.51 -8.81
C GLY A 194 7.11 10.98 -8.79
N GLU A 195 6.80 10.35 -7.66
CA GLU A 195 6.69 8.88 -7.57
C GLU A 195 5.28 8.43 -7.97
N TRP A 196 5.15 7.36 -8.74
CA TRP A 196 3.84 6.79 -9.08
C TRP A 196 3.16 6.21 -7.85
N ILE A 197 1.84 6.35 -7.75
CA ILE A 197 1.08 5.70 -6.68
C ILE A 197 0.73 4.27 -7.12
N ALA A 198 1.03 3.29 -6.28
CA ALA A 198 0.68 1.90 -6.54
C ALA A 198 0.18 1.17 -5.29
N THR A 199 -0.76 0.25 -5.47
CA THR A 199 -1.17 -0.69 -4.41
C THR A 199 -0.48 -2.02 -4.66
N PRO A 200 0.34 -2.52 -3.71
CA PRO A 200 0.93 -3.84 -3.83
C PRO A 200 -0.15 -4.92 -3.69
N LEU A 201 0.00 -6.00 -4.44
CA LEU A 201 -0.93 -7.14 -4.43
C LEU A 201 -0.19 -8.41 -4.01
N VAL A 202 1.01 -8.62 -4.56
CA VAL A 202 1.92 -9.69 -4.15
C VAL A 202 3.34 -9.15 -4.21
N ILE A 203 4.15 -9.42 -3.20
CA ILE A 203 5.59 -9.11 -3.23
C ILE A 203 6.36 -10.36 -2.84
N TYR A 204 7.33 -10.73 -3.66
CA TYR A 204 8.30 -11.78 -3.39
C TYR A 204 9.70 -11.19 -3.23
N ASP A 205 10.48 -11.76 -2.33
CA ASP A 205 11.92 -11.65 -2.32
C ASP A 205 12.49 -12.28 -3.60
N THR A 206 13.48 -11.65 -4.22
CA THR A 206 14.12 -12.15 -5.45
C THR A 206 15.27 -13.10 -5.20
N GLU A 207 15.82 -13.13 -3.98
CA GLU A 207 16.90 -14.06 -3.58
C GLU A 207 16.36 -15.40 -3.03
#